data_AF-A0A849ZV52-F1
#
_entry.id   AF-A0A849ZV52-F1
#
_cell.length_a   1.000
_cell.length_b   1.000
_cell.length_c   1.000
_cell.angle_alpha   90.00
_cell.angle_beta   90.00
_cell.angle_gamma   90.00
#
_symmetry.space_group_name_H-M   'P 1'
#
loop_
_entity.id
_entity.type
_entity.pdbx_description
1 polymer ?
#
loop_
_entity_poly.entity_id
_entity_poly.type
_entity_poly.pdbx_seq_one_letter_code
_entity_poly.pdbx_strand_id
1 'polypeptide(L)'
;MPARVEPREIGYINALIEGHDGVATMRTLDPRRGLVCFWVPWGQRADFDALIAGLRRELSIVVLDRADPVLAGLPLEEWSDKAD
;
A
#
# COMPACT_ATOMS: atom_id res chain seq x y z
N MET A 1 5.21 0.63 -2.85
CA MET A 1 4.24 1.27 -3.76
C MET A 1 3.33 2.13 -2.90
N PRO A 2 3.47 3.46 -2.94
CA PRO A 2 2.67 4.36 -2.13
C PRO A 2 1.21 4.39 -2.62
N ALA A 3 0.27 4.56 -1.70
CA ALA A 3 -1.14 4.72 -2.00
C ALA A 3 -1.81 5.63 -0.98
N ARG A 4 -2.96 6.18 -1.38
CA ARG A 4 -3.89 6.88 -0.53
C ARG A 4 -5.15 6.05 -0.35
N VAL A 5 -5.62 5.98 0.88
CA VAL A 5 -6.85 5.29 1.30
C VAL A 5 -7.65 6.17 2.26
N GLU A 6 -8.88 5.77 2.58
CA GLU A 6 -9.62 6.40 3.68
C GLU A 6 -8.95 6.06 5.03
N PRO A 7 -8.65 7.04 5.90
CA PRO A 7 -8.01 6.81 7.20
C PRO A 7 -8.68 5.72 8.06
N ARG A 8 -10.02 5.67 8.05
CA ARG A 8 -10.81 4.68 8.80
C ARG A 8 -10.70 3.25 8.23
N GLU A 9 -10.27 3.12 6.98
CA GLU A 9 -10.17 1.83 6.26
C GLU A 9 -8.76 1.23 6.34
N ILE A 10 -7.76 1.97 6.83
CA ILE A 10 -6.36 1.51 6.92
C ILE A 10 -6.26 0.13 7.57
N GLY A 11 -6.88 -0.06 8.73
CA GLY A 11 -6.82 -1.35 9.45
C GLY A 11 -7.49 -2.48 8.68
N TYR A 12 -8.63 -2.19 8.03
CA TYR A 12 -9.37 -3.17 7.24
C TYR A 12 -8.58 -3.59 5.99
N ILE A 13 -8.04 -2.62 5.25
CA ILE A 13 -7.18 -2.88 4.08
C ILE A 13 -5.94 -3.66 4.50
N ASN A 14 -5.32 -3.34 5.64
CA ASN A 14 -4.16 -4.09 6.14
C ASN A 14 -4.50 -5.57 6.34
N ALA A 15 -5.62 -5.85 7.01
CA ALA A 15 -6.08 -7.21 7.26
C ALA A 15 -6.41 -7.98 5.96
N LEU A 16 -7.00 -7.30 4.97
CA LEU A 16 -7.26 -7.90 3.66
C LEU A 16 -5.96 -8.25 2.92
N ILE A 17 -4.97 -7.37 2.98
CA ILE A 17 -3.66 -7.61 2.35
C ILE A 17 -2.93 -8.76 3.06
N GLU A 18 -2.89 -8.76 4.40
CA GLU A 18 -2.28 -9.85 5.19
C GLU A 18 -2.98 -11.19 4.96
N GLY A 19 -4.29 -11.19 4.70
CA GLY A 19 -5.04 -12.41 4.35
C GLY A 19 -4.70 -12.98 2.98
N HIS A 20 -4.10 -12.18 2.08
CA HIS A 20 -3.59 -12.63 0.78
C HIS A 20 -2.10 -12.91 0.91
N ASP A 21 -1.82 -14.04 1.58
CA ASP A 21 -0.49 -14.42 2.03
C ASP A 21 0.54 -14.36 0.87
N GLY A 22 1.65 -13.68 1.12
CA GLY A 22 2.74 -13.53 0.15
C GLY A 22 2.46 -12.62 -1.06
N VAL A 23 1.32 -11.91 -1.16
CA VAL A 23 1.06 -10.97 -2.28
C VAL A 23 1.66 -9.60 -2.01
N ALA A 24 1.47 -9.07 -0.81
CA ALA A 24 2.06 -7.81 -0.36
C ALA A 24 2.02 -7.70 1.16
N THR A 25 2.82 -6.78 1.70
CA THR A 25 2.62 -6.25 3.06
C THR A 25 2.30 -4.77 2.98
N MET A 26 1.53 -4.25 3.92
CA MET A 26 1.19 -2.83 3.97
C MET A 26 1.73 -2.18 5.23
N ARG A 27 2.16 -0.93 5.11
CA ARG A 27 2.47 -0.07 6.25
C ARG A 27 1.83 1.29 6.10
N THR A 28 1.51 1.89 7.24
CA THR A 28 0.94 3.23 7.31
C THR A 28 2.06 4.27 7.38
N LEU A 29 2.09 5.18 6.42
CA LEU A 29 3.03 6.31 6.38
C LEU A 29 2.47 7.51 7.14
N ASP A 30 1.18 7.80 6.95
CA ASP A 30 0.46 8.84 7.69
C ASP A 30 -0.99 8.39 7.92
N PRO A 31 -1.37 8.03 9.16
CA PRO A 31 -2.71 7.54 9.44
C PRO A 31 -3.79 8.61 9.30
N ARG A 32 -3.45 9.89 9.53
CA ARG A 32 -4.42 11.00 9.45
C ARG A 32 -4.74 11.36 8.01
N ARG A 33 -3.72 11.30 7.14
CA ARG A 33 -3.86 11.61 5.70
C ARG A 33 -4.28 10.40 4.87
N GLY A 34 -4.29 9.20 5.46
CA GLY A 34 -4.61 7.98 4.75
C GLY A 34 -3.50 7.52 3.82
N LEU A 35 -2.24 7.83 4.13
CA LEU A 35 -1.11 7.47 3.28
C LEU A 35 -0.51 6.15 3.76
N VAL A 36 -0.40 5.21 2.84
CA VAL A 36 0.12 3.87 3.08
C VAL A 36 1.16 3.51 2.02
N CYS A 37 1.96 2.49 2.30
CA CYS A 37 2.87 1.90 1.33
C CYS A 37 2.68 0.40 1.30
N PHE A 38 2.50 -0.16 0.11
CA PHE A 38 2.54 -1.59 -0.14
C PHE A 38 3.95 -2.02 -0.50
N TRP A 39 4.50 -3.00 0.20
CA TRP A 39 5.67 -3.72 -0.25
C TRP A 39 5.20 -4.98 -0.99
N VAL A 40 5.65 -5.14 -2.23
CA VAL A 40 5.21 -6.22 -3.12
C VAL A 40 6.46 -7.06 -3.44
N PRO A 41 6.49 -8.36 -3.10
CA PRO A 41 7.59 -9.23 -3.44
C PRO A 41 7.85 -9.25 -4.95
N TRP A 42 9.09 -9.56 -5.30
CA TRP A 42 9.45 -9.79 -6.69
C TRP A 42 8.65 -10.97 -7.26
N GLY A 43 8.13 -10.83 -8.48
CA GLY A 43 7.24 -11.83 -9.10
C GLY A 43 5.75 -11.67 -8.76
N GLN A 44 5.39 -11.04 -7.64
CA GLN A 44 4.00 -10.91 -7.18
C GLN A 44 3.28 -9.68 -7.70
N ARG A 45 3.88 -8.95 -8.65
CA ARG A 45 3.31 -7.70 -9.16
C ARG A 45 1.97 -7.90 -9.84
N ALA A 46 1.81 -8.95 -10.64
CA ALA A 46 0.56 -9.23 -11.34
C ALA A 46 -0.56 -9.58 -10.36
N ASP A 47 -0.28 -10.40 -9.36
CA ASP A 47 -1.24 -10.79 -8.33
C ASP A 47 -1.64 -9.60 -7.45
N PHE A 48 -0.67 -8.74 -7.09
CA PHE A 48 -0.94 -7.49 -6.40
C PHE A 48 -1.84 -6.56 -7.22
N ASP A 49 -1.52 -6.35 -8.51
CA ASP A 49 -2.31 -5.48 -9.37
C ASP A 49 -3.76 -6.00 -9.52
N ALA A 50 -3.93 -7.34 -9.62
CA ALA A 50 -5.25 -7.97 -9.65
C ALA A 50 -6.02 -7.81 -8.32
N LEU A 51 -5.35 -8.02 -7.18
CA LEU A 51 -5.92 -7.83 -5.85
C LEU A 51 -6.39 -6.39 -5.66
N ILE A 52 -5.53 -5.40 -5.94
CA ILE A 52 -5.87 -3.98 -5.81
C ILE A 52 -7.01 -3.59 -6.75
N ALA A 53 -7.04 -4.12 -7.98
CA ALA A 53 -8.16 -3.88 -8.91
C ALA A 53 -9.49 -4.43 -8.36
N GLY A 54 -9.47 -5.58 -7.69
CA GLY A 54 -10.63 -6.13 -6.99
C GLY A 54 -11.09 -5.24 -5.84
N LEU A 55 -10.18 -4.91 -4.93
CA LEU A 55 -10.48 -4.11 -3.74
C LEU A 55 -11.01 -2.71 -4.06
N ARG A 56 -10.52 -2.09 -5.14
CA ARG A 56 -10.97 -0.77 -5.62
C ARG A 56 -12.44 -0.69 -5.99
N ARG A 57 -13.12 -1.82 -6.16
CA ARG A 57 -14.56 -1.86 -6.45
C ARG A 57 -15.39 -1.51 -5.22
N GLU A 58 -14.83 -1.67 -4.03
CA GLU A 58 -15.53 -1.51 -2.75
C GLU A 58 -14.84 -0.49 -1.83
N LEU A 59 -13.53 -0.28 -2.01
CA LEU A 59 -12.70 0.57 -1.16
C LEU A 59 -12.03 1.68 -1.97
N SER A 60 -11.87 2.85 -1.36
CA SER A 60 -11.18 3.99 -1.99
C SER A 60 -9.68 3.81 -1.88
N ILE A 61 -9.06 3.22 -2.92
CA ILE A 61 -7.61 2.99 -2.98
C ILE A 61 -7.04 3.68 -4.21
N VAL A 62 -6.19 4.69 -4.01
CA VAL A 62 -5.51 5.41 -5.10
C VAL A 62 -4.01 5.13 -4.99
N VAL A 63 -3.45 4.38 -5.95
CA VAL A 63 -2.01 4.14 -6.05
C VAL A 63 -1.38 5.42 -6.54
N LEU A 64 -0.35 5.87 -5.85
CA LEU A 64 0.33 7.14 -6.11
C LEU A 64 1.62 6.88 -6.88
N ASP A 65 2.01 7.86 -7.68
CA ASP A 65 3.38 7.92 -8.18
C ASP A 65 4.33 8.19 -6.99
N ARG A 66 5.55 7.65 -7.03
CA ARG A 66 6.56 7.95 -6.01
C ARG A 66 6.96 9.43 -6.00
N ALA A 67 6.81 10.13 -7.12
CA ALA A 67 7.06 11.56 -7.25
C ALA A 67 5.88 12.43 -6.77
N ASP A 68 4.77 11.84 -6.29
CA ASP A 68 3.62 12.62 -5.84
C ASP A 68 4.00 13.54 -4.65
N PRO A 69 3.78 14.87 -4.75
CA PRO A 69 4.13 15.82 -3.70
C PRO A 69 3.49 15.52 -2.35
N VAL A 70 2.37 14.79 -2.31
CA VAL A 70 1.72 14.37 -1.05
C VAL A 70 2.65 13.50 -0.20
N LEU A 71 3.63 12.86 -0.83
CA LEU A 71 4.62 11.99 -0.19
C LEU A 71 5.87 12.74 0.30
N ALA A 72 6.00 14.03 0.00
CA ALA A 72 7.17 14.81 0.39
C ALA A 72 7.39 14.78 1.91
N GLY A 73 8.64 14.48 2.31
CA GLY A 73 9.03 14.38 3.72
C GLY A 73 8.61 13.09 4.42
N LEU A 74 7.97 12.14 3.71
CA LEU A 74 7.72 10.81 4.25
C LEU A 74 8.92 9.89 3.99
N PRO A 75 9.28 9.01 4.94
CA PRO A 75 10.39 8.09 4.77
C PRO A 75 9.97 6.98 3.80
N LEU A 76 10.10 7.16 2.49
CA LEU A 76 9.80 6.11 1.52
C LEU A 76 11.02 5.22 1.20
N GLU A 77 12.21 5.73 1.44
CA GLU A 77 13.50 5.14 1.02
C GLU A 77 14.05 4.15 2.04
N GLU A 78 13.84 4.41 3.34
CA GLU A 78 14.29 3.56 4.47
C GLU A 78 13.68 2.14 4.47
N TRP A 79 12.79 1.84 3.53
CA TRP A 79 11.96 0.64 3.50
C TRP A 79 12.21 -0.23 2.26
N SER A 80 13.15 0.17 1.40
CA SER A 80 13.61 -0.65 0.28
C SER A 80 14.46 -1.85 0.75
N ASP A 81 15.08 -1.74 1.92
CA ASP A 81 16.20 -2.61 2.35
C ASP A 81 15.84 -3.63 3.45
N LYS A 82 14.57 -3.78 3.82
CA LYS A 82 14.15 -4.79 4.81
C LYS A 82 13.28 -5.86 4.17
N ALA A 83 13.92 -6.65 3.33
CA ALA A 83 13.40 -7.93 2.85
C ALA A 83 14.55 -8.94 2.92
N ASP A 84 14.94 -9.27 4.15
CA ASP A 84 15.68 -10.49 4.48
C ASP A 84 14.68 -11.53 5.00
#